data_AF-A0A2W4BAR2-F1
#
_entry.id   AF-A0A2W4BAR2-F1
#
_cell.length_a   1.000
_cell.length_b   1.000
_cell.length_c   1.000
_cell.angle_alpha   90.00
_cell.angle_beta   90.00
_cell.angle_gamma   90.00
#
_symmetry.space_group_name_H-M   'P 1'
#
loop_
_entity.id
_entity.type
_entity.pdbx_description
1 polymer ?
#
loop_
_entity_poly.entity_id
_entity_poly.type
_entity_poly.pdbx_seq_one_letter_code
_entity_poly.pdbx_strand_id
1 'polypeptide(L)'
;MPNRRYAPILGSWGRDPGVPGDVHIVGAPTAEQFNAFPGNPPGNPAEFRYGEGVTAENISGNIFRLRLSLVAYGVKGETGRYTPYNYAGSLATEYDWQLIVAKTSVQTENPESVPYTHAFTETLKKRYYGTQSLYEKAGWNNPHSQNSSGGTWYNDVTDNTFDSTDITWLKITIYGDDTYPLEYSYIRFKDIVSDYRPMAIREKGVWKSLDNQGGYWKIRKSGSWVDIPKTLFSEDGQPNKSANQIRKDGTWKAQSKIGG
;
A
#
# COMPACT_ATOMS: atom_id res chain seq x y z
N MET A 1 -6.09 6.21 -15.11
CA MET A 1 -5.83 6.13 -13.65
C MET A 1 -4.33 6.27 -13.46
N PRO A 2 -3.83 6.97 -12.43
CA PRO A 2 -2.39 7.06 -12.20
C PRO A 2 -1.84 5.64 -12.04
N ASN A 3 -0.63 5.38 -12.54
CA ASN A 3 0.09 4.15 -12.23
C ASN A 3 0.48 4.23 -10.75
N ARG A 4 -0.46 3.86 -9.88
CA ARG A 4 -0.20 3.67 -8.46
C ARG A 4 0.88 2.61 -8.33
N ARG A 5 1.94 2.93 -7.60
CA ARG A 5 2.97 1.97 -7.27
C ARG A 5 2.51 1.24 -6.03
N TYR A 6 2.13 -0.01 -6.21
CA TYR A 6 1.81 -0.89 -5.09
C TYR A 6 3.03 -1.72 -4.74
N ALA A 7 3.18 -2.05 -3.45
CA ALA A 7 4.12 -3.03 -2.95
C ALA A 7 3.37 -4.22 -2.33
N PRO A 8 3.99 -5.41 -2.32
CA PRO A 8 3.42 -6.55 -1.62
C PRO A 8 3.27 -6.26 -0.12
N ILE A 9 2.18 -6.74 0.46
CA ILE A 9 1.86 -6.64 1.87
C ILE A 9 1.20 -7.92 2.36
N LEU A 10 1.54 -8.31 3.57
CA LEU A 10 1.09 -9.53 4.23
C LEU A 10 0.62 -9.21 5.65
N GLY A 11 -0.51 -9.80 6.01
CA GLY A 11 -0.98 -9.97 7.37
C GLY A 11 -1.55 -11.36 7.58
N SER A 12 -1.67 -11.75 8.84
CA SER A 12 -2.13 -13.08 9.23
C SER A 12 -3.12 -13.04 10.39
N TRP A 13 -3.98 -14.04 10.40
CA TRP A 13 -4.88 -14.40 11.48
C TRP A 13 -4.55 -15.85 11.86
N GLY A 14 -3.91 -16.01 13.01
CA GLY A 14 -3.50 -17.33 13.50
C GLY A 14 -4.67 -18.15 14.04
N ARG A 15 -4.70 -19.45 13.72
CA ARG A 15 -5.58 -20.45 14.36
C ARG A 15 -7.07 -20.10 14.41
N ASP A 16 -7.66 -19.75 13.27
CA ASP A 16 -9.12 -19.78 13.17
C ASP A 16 -9.59 -21.25 13.33
N PRO A 17 -10.35 -21.62 14.38
CA PRO A 17 -10.69 -23.02 14.66
C PRO A 17 -11.58 -23.70 13.60
N GLY A 18 -12.21 -22.95 12.69
CA GLY A 18 -12.98 -23.55 11.58
C GLY A 18 -12.39 -23.33 10.20
N VAL A 19 -11.23 -22.68 10.09
CA VAL A 19 -10.33 -22.83 8.94
C VAL A 19 -9.30 -23.86 9.38
N PRO A 20 -9.10 -24.99 8.67
CA PRO A 20 -8.08 -25.97 9.04
C PRO A 20 -6.64 -25.44 8.87
N GLY A 21 -6.30 -24.27 9.44
CA GLY A 21 -5.04 -23.54 9.38
C GLY A 21 -5.21 -22.02 9.57
N ASP A 22 -4.34 -21.23 8.96
CA ASP A 22 -4.30 -19.77 9.15
C ASP A 22 -5.04 -19.03 8.02
N VAL A 23 -5.56 -17.83 8.31
CA VAL A 23 -6.07 -16.92 7.28
C VAL A 23 -5.04 -15.83 7.07
N HIS A 24 -4.64 -15.60 5.82
CA HIS A 24 -3.80 -14.48 5.45
C HIS A 24 -4.62 -13.42 4.75
N ILE A 25 -4.31 -12.15 5.02
CA ILE A 25 -4.82 -11.01 4.24
C ILE A 25 -3.64 -10.36 3.52
N VAL A 26 -3.68 -10.34 2.20
CA VAL A 26 -2.52 -9.99 1.38
C VAL A 26 -2.89 -9.09 0.22
N GLY A 27 -1.90 -8.44 -0.36
CA GLY A 27 -2.00 -7.90 -1.71
C GLY A 27 -0.63 -7.78 -2.34
N ALA A 28 -0.55 -7.94 -3.66
CA ALA A 28 0.68 -7.77 -4.43
C ALA A 28 0.37 -7.33 -5.87
N PRO A 29 1.23 -6.53 -6.51
CA PRO A 29 0.99 -6.02 -7.85
C PRO A 29 1.27 -7.03 -8.98
N THR A 30 2.00 -8.12 -8.70
CA THR A 30 2.33 -9.13 -9.72
C THR A 30 1.97 -10.54 -9.25
N ALA A 31 1.71 -11.43 -10.21
CA ALA A 31 1.47 -12.84 -9.95
C ALA A 31 2.64 -13.48 -9.18
N GLU A 32 3.88 -13.23 -9.60
CA GLU A 32 5.08 -13.76 -8.95
C GLU A 32 5.14 -13.38 -7.47
N GLN A 33 4.88 -12.11 -7.14
CA GLN A 33 4.88 -11.64 -5.76
C GLN A 33 3.70 -12.19 -4.96
N PHE A 34 2.53 -12.35 -5.60
CA PHE A 34 1.36 -12.94 -4.96
C PHE A 34 1.56 -14.43 -4.65
N ASN A 35 2.12 -15.18 -5.60
CA ASN A 35 2.43 -16.61 -5.45
C ASN A 35 3.57 -16.87 -4.44
N ALA A 36 4.39 -15.86 -4.14
CA ALA A 36 5.42 -15.94 -3.12
C ALA A 36 4.89 -15.88 -1.68
N PHE A 37 3.61 -15.52 -1.46
CA PHE A 37 3.01 -15.53 -0.14
C PHE A 37 2.82 -16.96 0.42
N PRO A 38 2.67 -17.11 1.75
CA PRO A 38 2.46 -18.42 2.38
C PRO A 38 1.37 -19.24 1.70
N GLY A 39 1.61 -20.52 1.49
CA GLY A 39 0.64 -21.39 0.82
C GLY A 39 0.65 -21.37 -0.71
N ASN A 40 1.41 -20.48 -1.36
CA ASN A 40 1.45 -20.32 -2.81
C ASN A 40 0.04 -20.13 -3.41
N PRO A 41 -0.68 -19.05 -3.03
CA PRO A 41 -2.04 -18.83 -3.50
C PRO A 41 -2.05 -18.64 -5.02
N PRO A 42 -3.05 -19.18 -5.74
CA PRO A 42 -3.05 -19.19 -7.20
C PRO A 42 -3.45 -17.84 -7.81
N GLY A 43 -3.11 -17.66 -9.09
CA GLY A 43 -3.60 -16.53 -9.88
C GLY A 43 -2.99 -15.18 -9.47
N ASN A 44 -3.66 -14.11 -9.88
CA ASN A 44 -3.25 -12.73 -9.64
C ASN A 44 -4.50 -11.83 -9.51
N PRO A 45 -5.03 -11.61 -8.30
CA PRO A 45 -6.25 -10.82 -8.13
C PRO A 45 -6.10 -9.37 -8.61
N ALA A 46 -4.85 -8.86 -8.69
CA ALA A 46 -4.56 -7.48 -9.08
C ALA A 46 -4.98 -7.18 -10.53
N GLU A 47 -4.99 -8.18 -11.42
CA GLU A 47 -5.51 -8.06 -12.80
C GLU A 47 -6.98 -7.62 -12.83
N PHE A 48 -7.73 -7.93 -11.77
CA PHE A 48 -9.13 -7.58 -11.59
C PHE A 48 -9.35 -6.43 -10.59
N ARG A 49 -8.29 -5.69 -10.22
CA ARG A 49 -8.31 -4.58 -9.25
C ARG A 49 -8.61 -4.99 -7.80
N TYR A 50 -8.37 -6.25 -7.46
CA TYR A 50 -8.43 -6.76 -6.08
C TYR A 50 -7.02 -7.11 -5.60
N GLY A 51 -6.72 -6.95 -4.31
CA GLY A 51 -5.44 -7.43 -3.79
C GLY A 51 -4.20 -6.79 -4.45
N GLU A 52 -4.28 -5.54 -4.93
CA GLU A 52 -3.17 -4.88 -5.63
C GLU A 52 -1.96 -4.62 -4.70
N GLY A 53 -2.14 -4.64 -3.37
CA GLY A 53 -1.12 -4.39 -2.36
C GLY A 53 -1.32 -3.09 -1.60
N VAL A 54 -0.24 -2.43 -1.21
CA VAL A 54 -0.27 -1.13 -0.52
C VAL A 54 0.40 -0.03 -1.34
N THR A 55 -0.23 1.15 -1.37
CA THR A 55 0.32 2.39 -1.95
C THR A 55 0.13 3.55 -0.97
N ALA A 56 0.86 4.66 -1.14
CA ALA A 56 0.72 5.86 -0.32
C ALA A 56 0.08 7.01 -1.12
N GLU A 57 -0.95 7.63 -0.55
CA GLU A 57 -1.65 8.78 -1.13
C GLU A 57 -1.28 10.07 -0.40
N ASN A 58 -0.82 11.07 -1.15
CA ASN A 58 -0.60 12.41 -0.60
C ASN A 58 -1.94 13.09 -0.33
N ILE A 59 -2.11 13.62 0.89
CA ILE A 59 -3.31 14.36 1.29
C ILE A 59 -3.06 15.86 1.19
N SER A 60 -1.95 16.31 1.77
CA SER A 60 -1.49 17.70 1.71
C SER A 60 -0.05 17.79 2.18
N GLY A 61 0.81 18.51 1.44
CA GLY A 61 2.21 18.71 1.84
C GLY A 61 2.94 17.40 2.08
N ASN A 62 3.45 17.20 3.30
CA ASN A 62 4.15 15.97 3.72
C ASN A 62 3.21 14.96 4.40
N ILE A 63 1.90 15.17 4.39
CA ILE A 63 0.94 14.29 5.06
C ILE A 63 0.40 13.27 4.06
N PHE A 64 0.58 12.00 4.39
CA PHE A 64 0.17 10.86 3.58
C PHE A 64 -0.77 9.95 4.37
N ARG A 65 -1.56 9.17 3.63
CA ARG A 65 -2.30 8.01 4.15
C ARG A 65 -1.99 6.80 3.29
N LEU A 66 -2.22 5.58 3.78
CA LEU A 66 -2.08 4.39 2.95
C LEU A 66 -3.38 4.10 2.22
N ARG A 67 -3.28 3.56 1.01
CA ARG A 67 -4.35 2.82 0.33
C ARG A 67 -3.97 1.36 0.35
N LEU A 68 -4.89 0.54 0.83
CA LEU A 68 -4.75 -0.91 0.87
C LEU A 68 -5.74 -1.52 -0.12
N SER A 69 -5.24 -2.42 -0.97
CA SER A 69 -6.03 -3.29 -1.84
C SER A 69 -5.64 -4.71 -1.50
N LEU A 70 -6.51 -5.43 -0.78
CA LEU A 70 -6.19 -6.72 -0.15
C LEU A 70 -7.21 -7.80 -0.50
N VAL A 71 -6.84 -9.06 -0.37
CA VAL A 71 -7.73 -10.23 -0.38
C VAL A 71 -7.36 -11.16 0.76
N ALA A 72 -8.36 -11.79 1.37
CA ALA A 72 -8.13 -12.81 2.38
C ALA A 72 -8.17 -14.21 1.77
N TYR A 73 -7.25 -15.10 2.16
CA TYR A 73 -7.23 -16.51 1.75
C TYR A 73 -6.80 -17.42 2.91
N GLY A 74 -7.21 -18.70 2.84
CA GLY A 74 -6.85 -19.70 3.84
C GLY A 74 -5.65 -20.52 3.43
N VAL A 75 -4.80 -20.85 4.39
CA VAL A 75 -3.71 -21.84 4.27
C VAL A 75 -4.01 -22.99 5.20
N LYS A 76 -3.91 -24.21 4.70
CA LYS A 76 -4.14 -25.41 5.49
C LYS A 76 -2.95 -25.70 6.40
N GLY A 77 -3.17 -25.80 7.71
CA GLY A 77 -2.15 -25.93 8.74
C GLY A 77 -1.32 -27.21 8.61
N GLU A 78 -1.91 -28.32 8.16
CA GLU A 78 -1.16 -29.58 8.03
C GLU A 78 -0.20 -29.59 6.83
N THR A 79 -0.54 -28.88 5.74
CA THR A 79 0.21 -28.93 4.49
C THR A 79 0.96 -27.64 4.18
N GLY A 80 0.62 -26.54 4.86
CA GLY A 80 1.09 -25.20 4.53
C GLY A 80 0.73 -24.79 3.10
N ARG A 81 -0.39 -25.29 2.55
CA ARG A 81 -0.85 -25.00 1.18
C ARG A 81 -2.11 -24.16 1.19
N TYR A 82 -2.21 -23.26 0.22
CA TYR A 82 -3.45 -22.54 -0.09
C TYR A 82 -4.62 -23.51 -0.18
N THR A 83 -5.78 -23.11 0.35
CA THR A 83 -7.03 -23.85 0.21
C THR A 83 -8.23 -22.89 0.14
N PRO A 84 -9.16 -23.06 -0.83
CA PRO A 84 -10.35 -22.22 -0.96
C PRO A 84 -11.35 -22.49 0.17
N TYR A 85 -11.37 -21.63 1.18
CA TYR A 85 -12.24 -21.72 2.34
C TYR A 85 -13.23 -20.56 2.45
N ASN A 86 -14.08 -20.64 3.47
CA ASN A 86 -14.78 -19.49 4.02
C ASN A 86 -14.11 -19.13 5.35
N TYR A 87 -14.31 -17.91 5.84
CA TYR A 87 -14.14 -17.65 7.27
C TYR A 87 -15.00 -18.63 8.09
N ALA A 88 -14.49 -19.08 9.23
CA ALA A 88 -15.24 -19.99 10.09
C ALA A 88 -16.41 -19.33 10.81
N GLY A 89 -17.25 -20.17 11.41
CA GLY A 89 -18.36 -19.71 12.21
C GLY A 89 -19.56 -19.28 11.37
N SER A 90 -20.37 -18.38 11.93
CA SER A 90 -21.64 -17.92 11.34
C SER A 90 -21.53 -16.47 10.89
N LEU A 91 -22.57 -15.94 10.25
CA LEU A 91 -22.65 -14.50 9.94
C LEU A 91 -22.64 -13.60 11.19
N ALA A 92 -22.77 -14.15 12.41
CA ALA A 92 -22.61 -13.42 13.66
C ALA A 92 -21.17 -13.46 14.22
N THR A 93 -20.29 -14.28 13.64
CA THR A 93 -18.86 -14.34 14.03
C THR A 93 -18.12 -13.23 13.30
N GLU A 94 -17.59 -12.26 14.03
CA GLU A 94 -16.87 -11.11 13.48
C GLU A 94 -15.36 -11.34 13.46
N TYR A 95 -14.70 -10.82 12.42
CA TYR A 95 -13.26 -10.86 12.24
C TYR A 95 -12.77 -9.42 12.00
N ASP A 96 -12.12 -8.85 13.03
CA ASP A 96 -11.56 -7.50 12.98
C ASP A 96 -10.05 -7.55 12.76
N TRP A 97 -9.59 -6.89 11.70
CA TRP A 97 -8.17 -6.79 11.37
C TRP A 97 -7.59 -5.48 11.89
N GLN A 98 -6.47 -5.57 12.59
CA GLN A 98 -5.71 -4.44 13.09
C GLN A 98 -4.53 -4.15 12.16
N LEU A 99 -4.25 -2.86 11.95
CA LEU A 99 -3.13 -2.33 11.19
C LEU A 99 -2.23 -1.52 12.12
N ILE A 100 -0.93 -1.82 12.10
CA ILE A 100 0.11 -1.00 12.74
C ILE A 100 1.06 -0.52 11.66
N VAL A 101 1.33 0.77 11.66
CA VAL A 101 2.33 1.39 10.79
C VAL A 101 3.40 2.03 11.64
N ALA A 102 4.65 1.69 11.35
CA ALA A 102 5.82 2.32 11.93
C ALA A 102 6.78 2.75 10.81
N LYS A 103 7.62 3.75 11.08
CA LYS A 103 8.53 4.36 10.10
C LYS A 103 9.96 4.48 10.63
N THR A 104 10.92 4.54 9.71
CA THR A 104 12.32 4.81 10.02
C THR A 104 12.98 5.64 8.93
N SER A 105 13.96 6.45 9.31
CA SER A 105 14.82 7.24 8.42
C SER A 105 16.11 6.52 8.06
N VAL A 106 16.42 5.39 8.71
CA VAL A 106 17.68 4.67 8.53
C VAL A 106 17.78 4.11 7.10
N GLN A 107 18.85 4.46 6.41
CA GLN A 107 19.23 3.89 5.12
C GLN A 107 19.94 2.57 5.35
N THR A 108 19.34 1.46 4.92
CA THR A 108 19.85 0.11 5.12
C THR A 108 19.35 -0.81 4.00
N GLU A 109 20.13 -1.86 3.71
CA GLU A 109 19.71 -2.99 2.86
C GLU A 109 18.96 -4.06 3.65
N ASN A 110 19.17 -4.12 4.98
CA ASN A 110 18.44 -5.01 5.89
C ASN A 110 17.45 -4.18 6.75
N PRO A 111 16.19 -4.03 6.31
CA PRO A 111 15.20 -3.24 7.04
C PRO A 111 14.73 -3.90 8.34
N GLU A 112 14.94 -5.21 8.53
CA GLU A 112 14.47 -5.91 9.73
C GLU A 112 15.29 -5.56 10.97
N SER A 113 16.56 -5.16 10.77
CA SER A 113 17.52 -4.95 11.85
C SER A 113 17.59 -3.51 12.38
N VAL A 114 16.71 -2.61 11.93
CA VAL A 114 16.76 -1.18 12.30
C VAL A 114 15.58 -0.79 13.21
N PRO A 115 15.75 0.24 14.06
CA PRO A 115 14.66 0.72 14.90
C PRO A 115 13.59 1.44 14.07
N TYR A 116 12.33 1.23 14.47
CA TYR A 116 11.16 1.90 13.89
C TYR A 116 10.43 2.70 14.97
N THR A 117 9.94 3.87 14.59
CA THR A 117 9.05 4.69 15.43
C THR A 117 7.61 4.47 14.98
N HIS A 118 6.72 4.23 15.94
CA HIS A 118 5.28 4.11 15.67
C HIS A 118 4.75 5.35 14.95
N ALA A 119 3.93 5.15 13.92
CA ALA A 119 3.25 6.22 13.21
C ALA A 119 1.76 6.24 13.59
N PHE A 120 1.07 5.12 13.46
CA PHE A 120 -0.32 4.97 13.90
C PHE A 120 -0.72 3.49 14.01
N THR A 121 -1.83 3.26 14.70
CA THR A 121 -2.56 1.99 14.77
C THR A 121 -4.02 2.26 14.44
N GLU A 122 -4.65 1.39 13.66
CA GLU A 122 -6.08 1.46 13.40
C GLU A 122 -6.68 0.08 13.11
N THR A 123 -7.99 -0.04 13.30
CA THR A 123 -8.76 -1.18 12.82
C THR A 123 -9.15 -0.94 11.36
N LEU A 124 -8.97 -1.95 10.51
CA LEU A 124 -9.42 -1.88 9.11
C LEU A 124 -10.93 -1.65 9.08
N LYS A 125 -11.37 -0.69 8.24
CA LYS A 125 -12.77 -0.24 8.17
C LYS A 125 -13.77 -1.34 7.86
N LYS A 126 -13.31 -2.33 7.10
CA LYS A 126 -14.12 -3.45 6.67
C LYS A 126 -14.12 -4.49 7.79
N ARG A 127 -15.32 -4.74 8.32
CA ARG A 127 -15.58 -5.91 9.15
C ARG A 127 -15.79 -7.14 8.27
N TYR A 128 -15.21 -8.26 8.68
CA TYR A 128 -15.38 -9.55 8.03
C TYR A 128 -16.21 -10.46 8.93
N TYR A 129 -16.89 -11.44 8.34
CA TYR A 129 -17.79 -12.33 9.07
C TYR A 129 -17.58 -13.79 8.67
N GLY A 130 -17.95 -14.69 9.58
CA GLY A 130 -18.00 -16.12 9.30
C GLY A 130 -18.87 -16.45 8.09
N THR A 131 -18.58 -17.57 7.45
CA THR A 131 -19.17 -18.05 6.18
C THR A 131 -18.85 -17.22 4.92
N GLN A 132 -18.20 -16.06 5.05
CA GLN A 132 -17.78 -15.27 3.89
C GLN A 132 -16.69 -15.99 3.10
N SER A 133 -16.87 -16.05 1.77
CA SER A 133 -15.96 -16.72 0.85
C SER A 133 -14.60 -16.02 0.80
N LEU A 134 -13.54 -16.76 1.12
CA LEU A 134 -12.15 -16.33 0.92
C LEU A 134 -11.78 -16.41 -0.56
N TYR A 135 -10.69 -15.74 -0.96
CA TYR A 135 -10.20 -15.70 -2.34
C TYR A 135 -10.27 -17.06 -3.05
N GLU A 136 -10.71 -17.03 -4.32
CA GLU A 136 -10.91 -18.20 -5.19
C GLU A 136 -11.99 -19.22 -4.72
N LYS A 137 -12.73 -18.93 -3.64
CA LYS A 137 -14.00 -19.57 -3.34
C LYS A 137 -15.15 -18.85 -4.04
N ALA A 138 -16.14 -19.57 -4.57
CA ALA A 138 -17.28 -18.95 -5.25
C ALA A 138 -17.90 -17.80 -4.41
N GLY A 139 -18.01 -16.61 -5.00
CA GLY A 139 -18.54 -15.41 -4.34
C GLY A 139 -17.51 -14.55 -3.60
N TRP A 140 -16.22 -14.90 -3.58
CA TRP A 140 -15.16 -14.15 -2.89
C TRP A 140 -14.99 -12.69 -3.35
N ASN A 141 -15.41 -12.37 -4.57
CA ASN A 141 -15.32 -11.05 -5.19
C ASN A 141 -16.66 -10.31 -5.23
N ASN A 142 -17.72 -10.86 -4.63
CA ASN A 142 -19.02 -10.20 -4.61
C ASN A 142 -18.94 -8.88 -3.81
N PRO A 143 -19.75 -7.86 -4.17
CA PRO A 143 -19.90 -6.66 -3.35
C PRO A 143 -20.28 -7.04 -1.91
N HIS A 144 -19.60 -6.45 -0.95
CA HIS A 144 -19.83 -6.72 0.47
C HIS A 144 -21.14 -6.07 0.94
N SER A 145 -21.94 -6.79 1.72
CA SER A 145 -23.03 -6.20 2.52
C SER A 145 -23.05 -6.85 3.91
N GLN A 146 -23.50 -6.11 4.93
CA GLN A 146 -23.61 -6.62 6.31
C GLN A 146 -24.55 -7.83 6.43
N ASN A 147 -25.43 -8.03 5.43
CA ASN A 147 -26.44 -9.10 5.41
C ASN A 147 -26.16 -10.13 4.30
N SER A 148 -24.96 -10.14 3.72
CA SER A 148 -24.57 -11.13 2.71
C SER A 148 -23.23 -11.75 3.06
N SER A 149 -23.06 -13.00 2.65
CA SER A 149 -21.76 -13.67 2.56
C SER A 149 -20.86 -13.07 1.47
N GLY A 150 -21.00 -11.77 1.21
CA GLY A 150 -20.27 -11.02 0.18
C GLY A 150 -18.76 -11.11 0.33
N GLY A 151 -18.06 -10.72 -0.72
CA GLY A 151 -16.65 -11.01 -0.93
C GLY A 151 -15.69 -10.43 0.12
N THR A 152 -14.51 -11.05 0.26
CA THR A 152 -13.50 -10.76 1.29
C THR A 152 -12.34 -9.89 0.79
N TRP A 153 -12.53 -9.17 -0.31
CA TRP A 153 -11.56 -8.19 -0.80
C TRP A 153 -11.70 -6.84 -0.06
N TYR A 154 -10.58 -6.17 0.18
CA TYR A 154 -10.49 -4.83 0.79
C TYR A 154 -10.00 -3.83 -0.26
N ASN A 155 -10.61 -2.65 -0.35
CA ASN A 155 -10.04 -1.55 -1.13
C ASN A 155 -10.44 -0.22 -0.50
N ASP A 156 -9.61 0.28 0.39
CA ASP A 156 -9.87 1.52 1.11
C ASP A 156 -8.57 2.22 1.47
N VAL A 157 -8.70 3.41 2.02
CA VAL A 157 -7.64 4.23 2.57
C VAL A 157 -7.70 4.22 4.09
N THR A 158 -6.54 4.39 4.72
CA THR A 158 -6.45 4.55 6.17
C THR A 158 -7.13 5.84 6.61
N ASP A 159 -7.77 5.83 7.78
CA ASP A 159 -8.32 7.07 8.36
C ASP A 159 -7.21 7.91 8.99
N ASN A 160 -6.24 7.22 9.57
CA ASN A 160 -5.05 7.86 10.09
C ASN A 160 -4.09 8.25 8.97
N THR A 161 -3.37 9.35 9.24
CA THR A 161 -2.34 9.89 8.36
C THR A 161 -0.99 9.87 9.06
N PHE A 162 0.09 9.95 8.29
CA PHE A 162 1.45 10.07 8.80
C PHE A 162 2.22 11.14 8.03
N ASP A 163 3.15 11.78 8.73
CA ASP A 163 4.10 12.70 8.12
C ASP A 163 5.23 11.91 7.43
N SER A 164 5.47 12.20 6.15
CA SER A 164 6.45 11.55 5.28
C SER A 164 7.87 12.09 5.39
N THR A 165 8.12 13.08 6.25
CA THR A 165 9.43 13.67 6.45
C THR A 165 10.39 12.58 6.94
N ASP A 166 11.53 12.46 6.23
CA ASP A 166 12.61 11.54 6.51
C ASP A 166 12.19 10.05 6.61
N ILE A 167 11.22 9.60 5.80
CA ILE A 167 10.89 8.17 5.72
C ILE A 167 11.71 7.47 4.64
N THR A 168 12.46 6.45 5.06
CA THR A 168 13.10 5.48 4.17
C THR A 168 12.26 4.21 4.05
N TRP A 169 11.88 3.62 5.18
CA TRP A 169 11.10 2.38 5.24
C TRP A 169 9.86 2.55 6.11
N LEU A 170 8.79 1.87 5.71
CA LEU A 170 7.65 1.55 6.55
C LEU A 170 7.77 0.10 7.01
N LYS A 171 7.49 -0.14 8.29
CA LYS A 171 7.17 -1.46 8.82
C LYS A 171 5.67 -1.51 9.04
N ILE A 172 4.99 -2.34 8.26
CA ILE A 172 3.55 -2.50 8.31
C ILE A 172 3.22 -3.89 8.84
N THR A 173 2.32 -3.94 9.82
CA THR A 173 1.79 -5.18 10.38
C THR A 173 0.29 -5.16 10.22
N ILE A 174 -0.27 -6.19 9.61
CA ILE A 174 -1.71 -6.44 9.63
C ILE A 174 -1.92 -7.76 10.37
N TYR A 175 -2.80 -7.77 11.36
CA TYR A 175 -3.05 -8.96 12.17
C TYR A 175 -4.49 -9.07 12.62
N GLY A 176 -4.94 -10.31 12.80
CA GLY A 176 -6.20 -10.65 13.43
C GLY A 176 -6.06 -10.99 14.92
N ASP A 177 -7.17 -11.27 15.60
CA ASP A 177 -7.12 -11.71 17.01
C ASP A 177 -6.28 -12.98 17.16
N ASP A 178 -5.58 -13.07 18.29
CA ASP A 178 -4.72 -14.21 18.69
C ASP A 178 -3.54 -14.55 17.75
N THR A 179 -3.16 -13.63 16.84
CA THR A 179 -2.03 -13.86 15.94
C THR A 179 -0.69 -13.60 16.64
N TYR A 180 0.05 -14.66 16.92
CA TYR A 180 1.44 -14.58 17.35
C TYR A 180 2.25 -15.77 16.80
N PRO A 181 3.41 -15.53 16.16
CA PRO A 181 4.11 -14.25 15.98
C PRO A 181 3.50 -13.37 14.87
N LEU A 182 3.65 -12.05 15.02
CA LEU A 182 3.22 -11.07 14.01
C LEU A 182 4.10 -11.15 12.76
N GLU A 183 3.46 -11.06 11.59
CA GLU A 183 4.14 -10.92 10.30
C GLU A 183 4.38 -9.44 9.98
N TYR A 184 5.54 -9.12 9.40
CA TYR A 184 5.94 -7.76 9.09
C TYR A 184 6.19 -7.60 7.60
N SER A 185 5.61 -6.56 7.02
CA SER A 185 5.93 -6.10 5.67
C SER A 185 6.86 -4.89 5.76
N TYR A 186 8.08 -5.03 5.24
CA TYR A 186 9.07 -3.96 5.18
C TYR A 186 9.08 -3.33 3.79
N ILE A 187 8.62 -2.08 3.70
CA ILE A 187 8.32 -1.45 2.42
C ILE A 187 9.10 -0.14 2.31
N ARG A 188 9.89 0.01 1.24
CA ARG A 188 10.54 1.29 0.96
C ARG A 188 9.47 2.29 0.60
N PHE A 189 9.45 3.42 1.30
CA PHE A 189 8.40 4.42 1.10
C PHE A 189 8.40 4.95 -0.35
N LYS A 190 9.59 5.14 -0.94
CA LYS A 190 9.75 5.50 -2.36
C LYS A 190 9.13 4.52 -3.36
N ASP A 191 8.96 3.26 -2.99
CA ASP A 191 8.44 2.21 -3.87
C ASP A 191 6.90 2.22 -3.90
N ILE A 192 6.26 2.92 -2.96
CA ILE A 192 4.80 3.03 -2.85
C ILE A 192 4.22 4.43 -3.02
N VAL A 193 5.08 5.44 -3.14
CA VAL A 193 4.67 6.83 -3.44
C VAL A 193 4.69 7.04 -4.94
N SER A 194 3.64 7.67 -5.47
CA SER A 194 3.61 8.07 -6.88
C SER A 194 4.61 9.20 -7.13
N ASP A 195 5.30 9.17 -8.27
CA ASP A 195 6.14 10.29 -8.70
C ASP A 195 5.29 11.56 -8.85
N TYR A 196 5.90 12.71 -8.62
CA TYR A 196 5.19 13.99 -8.51
C TYR A 196 5.90 15.10 -9.29
N ARG A 197 5.20 16.23 -9.49
CA ARG A 197 5.78 17.47 -10.01
C ARG A 197 5.77 18.54 -8.93
N PRO A 198 6.94 19.03 -8.45
CA PRO A 198 7.02 20.05 -7.41
C PRO A 198 6.69 21.47 -7.92
N MET A 199 5.69 21.63 -8.79
CA MET A 199 5.39 22.93 -9.38
C MET A 199 3.92 23.28 -9.18
N ALA A 200 3.66 24.57 -8.98
CA ALA A 200 2.33 25.14 -8.99
C ALA A 200 2.34 26.42 -9.82
N ILE A 201 1.20 26.75 -10.40
CA ILE A 201 0.92 28.08 -10.93
C ILE A 201 -0.06 28.79 -10.03
N ARG A 202 -0.03 30.13 -10.06
CA ARG A 202 -1.07 30.94 -9.44
C ARG A 202 -2.14 31.26 -10.49
N GLU A 203 -3.37 30.82 -10.28
CA GLU A 203 -4.51 31.11 -11.14
C GLU A 203 -5.61 31.78 -10.32
N LYS A 204 -6.00 33.00 -10.70
CA LYS A 204 -7.03 33.80 -9.99
C LYS A 204 -6.78 33.91 -8.49
N GLY A 205 -5.51 34.11 -8.10
CA GLY A 205 -5.10 34.28 -6.72
C GLY A 205 -4.91 32.98 -5.93
N VAL A 206 -5.33 31.84 -6.48
CA VAL A 206 -5.22 30.51 -5.87
C VAL A 206 -4.03 29.76 -6.46
N TRP A 207 -3.22 29.13 -5.62
CA TRP A 207 -2.18 28.22 -6.08
C TRP A 207 -2.80 26.91 -6.55
N LYS A 208 -2.41 26.46 -7.74
CA LYS A 208 -2.83 25.19 -8.32
C LYS A 208 -1.60 24.35 -8.62
N SER A 209 -1.52 23.21 -7.94
CA SER A 209 -0.51 22.20 -8.24
C SER A 209 -0.61 21.78 -9.71
N LEU A 210 0.56 21.61 -10.32
CA LEU A 210 0.73 21.10 -11.67
C LEU A 210 1.08 19.62 -11.69
N ASP A 211 1.01 18.96 -10.54
CA ASP A 211 1.06 17.50 -10.44
C ASP A 211 -0.29 16.88 -10.85
N ASN A 212 -0.65 17.10 -12.12
CA ASN A 212 -1.86 16.54 -12.71
C ASN A 212 -1.57 15.19 -13.42
N GLN A 213 -2.60 14.35 -13.51
CA GLN A 213 -2.51 13.01 -14.10
C GLN A 213 -2.51 13.02 -15.65
N GLY A 214 -2.77 14.17 -16.27
CA GLY A 214 -2.83 14.34 -17.72
C GLY A 214 -2.04 15.57 -18.17
N GLY A 215 -1.35 15.44 -19.30
CA GLY A 215 -0.55 16.50 -19.90
C GLY A 215 0.92 16.12 -20.05
N TYR A 216 1.42 16.23 -21.28
CA TYR A 216 2.84 16.18 -21.57
C TYR A 216 3.46 17.50 -21.12
N TRP A 217 4.18 17.48 -20.01
CA TRP A 217 5.06 18.59 -19.64
C TRP A 217 6.26 18.53 -20.58
N LYS A 218 6.35 19.46 -21.53
CA LYS A 218 7.45 19.46 -22.50
C LYS A 218 8.34 20.67 -22.30
N ILE A 219 9.63 20.45 -22.46
CA ILE A 219 10.61 21.52 -22.68
C ILE A 219 11.09 21.48 -24.10
N ARG A 220 11.45 22.66 -24.63
CA ARG A 220 12.10 22.75 -25.92
C ARG A 220 13.58 22.48 -25.75
N LYS A 221 14.08 21.37 -26.29
CA LYS A 221 15.49 21.00 -26.32
C LYS A 221 15.93 20.83 -27.77
N SER A 222 16.88 21.67 -28.19
CA SER A 222 17.43 21.65 -29.56
C SER A 222 16.37 21.67 -30.66
N GLY A 223 15.36 22.55 -30.51
CA GLY A 223 14.27 22.72 -31.48
C GLY A 223 13.08 21.78 -31.28
N SER A 224 13.27 20.65 -30.60
CA SER A 224 12.23 19.63 -30.38
C SER A 224 11.58 19.75 -29.01
N TRP A 225 10.30 19.39 -28.93
CA TRP A 225 9.58 19.27 -27.65
C TRP A 225 9.84 17.89 -27.03
N VAL A 226 10.45 17.88 -25.84
CA VAL A 226 10.80 16.66 -25.11
C VAL A 226 10.06 16.64 -23.78
N ASP A 227 9.50 15.49 -23.42
CA ASP A 227 8.81 15.31 -22.14
C ASP A 227 9.76 15.46 -20.95
N ILE A 228 9.29 16.16 -19.93
CA ILE A 228 9.91 16.25 -18.61
C ILE A 228 9.31 15.12 -17.75
N PRO A 229 10.13 14.16 -17.29
CA PRO A 229 9.67 13.14 -16.37
C PRO A 229 9.25 13.76 -15.04
N LYS A 230 8.33 13.11 -14.34
CA LYS A 230 8.05 13.46 -12.94
C LYS A 230 9.30 13.23 -12.08
N THR A 231 9.39 13.96 -10.97
CA THR A 231 10.42 13.72 -9.95
C THR A 231 10.11 12.39 -9.26
N LEU A 232 11.09 11.47 -9.26
CA LEU A 232 11.00 10.27 -8.44
C LEU A 232 11.08 10.69 -6.97
N PHE A 233 10.22 10.15 -6.10
CA PHE A 233 10.28 10.45 -4.65
C PHE A 233 11.66 10.12 -4.04
N SER A 234 12.33 9.10 -4.55
CA SER A 234 13.70 8.76 -4.13
C SER A 234 14.76 9.80 -4.46
N GLU A 235 14.46 10.71 -5.37
CA GLU A 235 15.36 11.77 -5.80
C GLU A 235 15.17 13.05 -4.98
N ASP A 236 14.18 13.11 -4.09
CA ASP A 236 13.83 14.27 -3.29
C ASP A 236 15.01 14.79 -2.48
N GLY A 237 15.29 16.09 -2.63
CA GLY A 237 16.41 16.75 -1.94
C GLY A 237 17.80 16.26 -2.35
N GLN A 238 17.91 15.28 -3.25
CA GLN A 238 19.19 14.73 -3.67
C GLN A 238 19.94 15.71 -4.60
N PRO A 239 21.26 15.84 -4.45
CA PRO A 239 22.08 16.69 -5.31
C PRO A 239 21.99 16.30 -6.79
N ASN A 240 21.74 17.28 -7.65
CA ASN A 240 21.73 17.16 -9.11
C ASN A 240 20.77 16.09 -9.66
N LYS A 241 19.66 15.83 -8.94
CA LYS A 241 18.56 14.96 -9.39
C LYS A 241 17.31 15.76 -9.76
N SER A 242 16.39 15.15 -10.50
CA SER A 242 15.20 15.78 -11.10
C SER A 242 15.47 16.90 -12.11
N ALA A 243 14.50 17.15 -12.98
CA ALA A 243 14.45 18.36 -13.82
C ALA A 243 14.06 19.61 -13.03
N ASN A 244 13.47 19.45 -11.84
CA ASN A 244 13.06 20.54 -10.96
C ASN A 244 14.02 20.62 -9.79
N GLN A 245 14.86 21.65 -9.78
CA GLN A 245 15.93 21.81 -8.81
C GLN A 245 15.88 23.20 -8.17
N ILE A 246 16.22 23.26 -6.90
CA ILE A 246 16.45 24.50 -6.16
C ILE A 246 17.90 24.52 -5.67
N ARG A 247 18.52 25.70 -5.73
CA ARG A 247 19.88 25.89 -5.21
C ARG A 247 19.81 26.07 -3.70
N LYS A 248 20.44 25.15 -2.96
CA LYS A 248 20.53 25.20 -1.50
C LYS A 248 21.96 24.85 -1.07
N ASP A 249 22.56 25.69 -0.24
CA ASP A 249 23.94 25.53 0.26
C ASP A 249 24.95 25.31 -0.88
N GLY A 250 24.86 26.13 -1.92
CA GLY A 250 25.72 26.06 -3.10
C GLY A 250 25.43 24.92 -4.07
N THR A 251 24.60 23.94 -3.69
CA THR A 251 24.30 22.72 -4.46
C THR A 251 22.91 22.79 -5.09
N TRP A 252 22.76 22.34 -6.34
CA TRP A 252 21.44 22.11 -6.92
C TRP A 252 20.85 20.84 -6.33
N LYS A 253 19.71 20.93 -5.67
CA LYS A 253 19.01 19.78 -5.07
C LYS A 253 17.64 19.64 -5.70
N ALA A 254 17.17 18.41 -5.90
CA ALA A 254 15.81 18.17 -6.37
C ALA A 254 14.79 18.83 -5.44
N GLN A 255 13.80 19.51 -6.02
CA GLN A 255 12.77 20.18 -5.24
C GLN A 255 11.77 19.16 -4.67
N SER A 256 11.65 19.11 -3.34
CA SER A 256 10.79 18.16 -2.62
C SER A 256 9.38 18.68 -2.27
N LYS A 257 9.11 19.97 -2.52
CA LYS A 257 7.82 20.59 -2.19
C LYS A 257 6.93 20.71 -3.42
N ILE A 258 5.76 20.08 -3.36
CA ILE A 258 4.63 20.36 -4.24
C ILE A 258 4.14 21.77 -3.92
N GLY A 259 3.95 22.61 -4.94
CA GLY A 259 3.50 23.98 -4.72
C GLY A 259 2.12 23.98 -4.06
N GLY A 260 2.05 24.57 -2.87
CA GLY A 260 0.81 24.84 -2.14
C GLY A 260 0.24 26.20 -2.49
#